data_AF-A0A423HSK9-F1
#
_entry.id   AF-A0A423HSK9-F1
#
_cell.length_a   1.000
_cell.length_b   1.000
_cell.length_c   1.000
_cell.angle_alpha   90.00
_cell.angle_beta   90.00
_cell.angle_gamma   90.00
#
_symmetry.space_group_name_H-M   'P 1'
#
loop_
_entity.id
_entity.type
_entity.pdbx_description
1 polymer ?
#
loop_
_entity_poly.entity_id
_entity_poly.type
_entity_poly.pdbx_seq_one_letter_code
_entity_poly.pdbx_strand_id
1 'polypeptide(L)'
;MTARLCQHCSVAPERRHQESTGLVMWICQVCNNRGDAAPSEARALASWDLVNDPEFPLHTCKALGVARFFARAGRWGSRCPCCDFVDEGYATIEGARAGWARAVR
;
A
#
# COMPACT_ATOMS: atom_id res chain seq x y z
N MET A 1 1.87 -18.85 4.72
CA MET A 1 1.93 -17.50 5.33
C MET A 1 0.57 -16.87 5.14
N THR A 2 -0.01 -16.29 6.19
CA THR A 2 -1.35 -15.68 6.13
C THR A 2 -1.19 -14.17 5.95
N ALA A 3 -1.89 -13.59 4.97
CA ALA A 3 -1.83 -12.17 4.71
C ALA A 3 -2.42 -11.34 5.85
N ARG A 4 -1.81 -10.18 6.15
CA ARG A 4 -2.35 -9.23 7.13
C ARG A 4 -3.72 -8.70 6.70
N LEU A 5 -4.56 -8.34 7.67
CA LEU A 5 -5.80 -7.61 7.40
C LEU A 5 -5.48 -6.21 6.86
N CYS A 6 -6.40 -5.65 6.08
CA CYS A 6 -6.25 -4.28 5.61
C CYS A 6 -6.25 -3.30 6.79
N GLN A 7 -5.22 -2.47 6.92
CA GLN A 7 -5.10 -1.51 8.03
C GLN A 7 -6.22 -0.46 8.07
N HIS A 8 -6.92 -0.23 6.94
CA HIS A 8 -7.98 0.77 6.85
C HIS A 8 -9.38 0.21 7.15
N CYS A 9 -9.60 -1.07 6.91
CA CYS A 9 -10.94 -1.67 6.94
C CYS A 9 -11.02 -2.95 7.78
N SER A 10 -9.88 -3.48 8.24
CA SER A 10 -9.77 -4.76 8.95
C SER A 10 -10.33 -5.96 8.18
N VAL A 11 -10.37 -5.86 6.85
CA VAL A 11 -10.85 -6.93 5.94
C VAL A 11 -9.67 -7.70 5.38
N ALA A 12 -9.81 -9.03 5.26
CA ALA A 12 -8.81 -9.87 4.63
C ALA A 12 -8.64 -9.52 3.14
N PRO A 13 -7.41 -9.47 2.63
CA PRO A 13 -7.18 -9.18 1.22
C PRO A 13 -7.65 -10.32 0.32
N GLU A 14 -7.96 -9.96 -0.92
CA GLU A 14 -8.12 -10.92 -2.01
C GLU A 14 -6.81 -11.02 -2.79
N ARG A 15 -6.45 -12.24 -3.17
CA ARG A 15 -5.38 -12.50 -4.14
C ARG A 15 -5.96 -12.38 -5.56
N ARG A 16 -5.42 -11.46 -6.36
CA ARG A 16 -5.72 -11.35 -7.80
C ARG A 16 -4.54 -11.83 -8.62
N HIS A 17 -4.84 -12.57 -9.67
CA HIS A 17 -3.87 -13.08 -10.64
C HIS A 17 -4.27 -12.59 -12.03
N GLN A 18 -3.33 -11.97 -12.74
CA GLN A 18 -3.53 -11.51 -14.11
C GLN A 18 -2.91 -12.53 -15.06
N GLU A 19 -3.74 -13.34 -15.72
CA GLU A 19 -3.29 -14.43 -16.59
C GLU A 19 -2.39 -13.97 -17.75
N SER A 20 -2.65 -12.78 -18.30
CA SER A 20 -1.89 -12.25 -19.45
C SER A 20 -0.45 -11.84 -19.12
N THR A 21 -0.17 -11.49 -17.87
CA THR A 21 1.15 -11.01 -17.42
C THR A 21 1.81 -11.96 -16.42
N GLY A 22 1.06 -12.94 -15.89
CA GLY A 22 1.48 -13.82 -14.80
C GLY A 22 1.67 -13.10 -13.46
N LEU A 23 1.23 -11.84 -13.34
CA LEU A 23 1.42 -11.06 -12.12
C LEU A 23 0.35 -11.39 -11.09
N VAL A 24 0.78 -11.45 -9.83
CA VAL A 24 -0.07 -11.63 -8.66
C VAL A 24 -0.03 -10.36 -7.82
N MET A 25 -1.18 -9.96 -7.28
CA MET A 25 -1.28 -8.87 -6.31
C MET A 25 -2.26 -9.22 -5.19
N TRP A 26 -2.10 -8.60 -4.04
CA TRP A 26 -3.06 -8.64 -2.94
C TRP A 26 -3.73 -7.27 -2.80
N ILE A 27 -5.06 -7.26 -2.65
CA ILE A 27 -5.86 -6.03 -2.66
C ILE A 27 -7.05 -6.13 -1.70
N CYS A 28 -7.36 -5.02 -1.04
CA CYS A 28 -8.58 -4.87 -0.24
C CYS A 28 -9.78 -4.61 -1.16
N GLN A 29 -10.81 -5.45 -1.10
CA GLN A 29 -12.04 -5.29 -1.89
C GLN A 29 -12.90 -4.09 -1.47
N VAL A 30 -12.67 -3.53 -0.28
CA VAL A 30 -13.47 -2.41 0.25
C VAL A 30 -12.84 -1.06 -0.11
N CYS A 31 -11.56 -0.86 0.20
CA CYS A 31 -10.89 0.44 0.04
C CYS A 31 -9.90 0.50 -1.13
N ASN A 32 -9.71 -0.60 -1.87
CA ASN A 32 -8.72 -0.72 -2.95
C ASN A 32 -7.26 -0.46 -2.55
N ASN A 33 -6.92 -0.42 -1.24
CA ASN A 33 -5.52 -0.51 -0.81
C ASN A 33 -4.93 -1.80 -1.37
N ARG A 34 -3.69 -1.76 -1.84
CA ARG A 34 -3.07 -2.88 -2.55
C ARG A 34 -1.56 -2.89 -2.38
N GLY A 35 -0.99 -4.09 -2.43
CA GLY A 35 0.43 -4.28 -2.62
C GLY A 35 0.85 -4.06 -4.08
N ASP A 36 2.12 -4.28 -4.35
CA ASP A 36 2.68 -4.31 -5.69
C ASP A 36 2.26 -5.60 -6.43
N ALA A 37 2.15 -5.50 -7.75
CA ALA A 37 1.89 -6.63 -8.61
C ALA A 37 3.23 -7.28 -9.00
N ALA A 38 3.45 -8.54 -8.62
CA ALA A 38 4.72 -9.22 -8.81
C ALA A 38 4.52 -10.63 -9.40
N PRO A 39 5.49 -11.15 -10.17
CA PRO A 39 5.44 -12.52 -10.69
C PRO A 39 5.60 -13.58 -9.59
N SER A 40 6.13 -13.18 -8.43
CA SER A 40 6.26 -14.05 -7.26
C SER A 40 5.15 -13.74 -6.25
N GLU A 41 4.37 -14.76 -5.88
CA GLU A 41 3.33 -14.62 -4.86
C GLU A 41 3.91 -14.19 -3.51
N ALA A 42 5.08 -14.70 -3.14
CA ALA A 42 5.77 -14.31 -1.91
C ALA A 42 6.14 -12.81 -1.92
N ARG A 43 6.59 -12.30 -3.08
CA ARG A 43 6.89 -10.88 -3.26
C ARG A 43 5.63 -10.01 -3.20
N ALA A 44 4.57 -10.44 -3.88
CA ALA A 44 3.28 -9.75 -3.85
C ALA A 44 2.73 -9.68 -2.42
N LEU A 45 2.79 -10.79 -1.68
CA LEU A 45 2.37 -10.86 -0.27
C LEU A 45 3.22 -9.94 0.61
N ALA A 46 4.55 -9.97 0.47
CA ALA A 46 5.44 -9.11 1.24
C ALA A 46 5.15 -7.63 1.01
N SER A 47 4.84 -7.23 -0.23
CA SER A 47 4.46 -5.83 -0.53
C SER A 47 3.13 -5.43 0.10
N TRP A 48 2.18 -6.36 0.21
CA TRP A 48 0.91 -6.15 0.89
C TRP A 48 1.09 -5.99 2.40
N ASP A 49 1.86 -6.88 3.02
CA ASP A 49 2.12 -6.81 4.45
C ASP A 49 2.89 -5.52 4.81
N LEU A 50 3.76 -5.06 3.91
CA LEU A 50 4.54 -3.83 4.05
C LEU A 50 3.67 -2.56 4.08
N VAL A 51 2.59 -2.51 3.29
CA VAL A 51 1.65 -1.36 3.28
C VAL A 51 0.52 -1.48 4.28
N ASN A 52 0.37 -2.61 4.97
CA ASN A 52 -0.57 -2.82 6.06
C ASN A 52 0.17 -3.07 7.38
N ASP A 53 1.29 -2.37 7.57
CA ASP A 53 2.11 -2.49 8.75
C ASP A 53 1.56 -1.59 9.87
N PRO A 54 1.06 -2.16 11.00
CA PRO A 54 0.36 -1.37 12.02
C PRO A 54 1.31 -0.42 12.77
N GLU A 55 2.61 -0.65 12.71
CA GLU A 55 3.63 0.22 13.30
C GLU A 55 4.09 1.33 12.33
N PHE A 56 3.47 1.44 11.15
CA PHE A 56 3.85 2.41 10.16
C PHE A 56 3.44 3.84 10.60
N PRO A 57 4.32 4.87 10.46
CA PRO A 57 4.05 6.21 10.95
C PRO A 57 2.73 6.80 10.43
N LEU A 58 1.97 7.43 11.32
CA LEU A 58 0.74 8.13 10.97
C LEU A 58 1.02 9.59 10.65
N HIS A 59 0.24 10.18 9.75
CA HIS A 59 0.31 11.62 9.49
C HIS A 59 -0.30 12.38 10.66
N THR A 60 0.47 13.31 11.26
CA THR A 60 0.10 14.14 12.43
C THR A 60 -0.93 15.24 12.12
N CYS A 61 -1.82 14.99 11.15
CA CYS A 61 -3.01 15.80 10.93
C CYS A 61 -4.05 15.52 12.03
N LYS A 62 -5.11 16.34 12.10
CA LYS A 62 -6.16 16.27 13.12
C LYS A 62 -6.79 14.88 13.33
N ALA A 63 -6.74 13.99 12.34
CA ALA A 63 -7.37 12.67 12.37
C ALA A 63 -6.38 11.49 12.30
N LEU A 64 -5.07 11.73 12.51
CA LEU A 64 -4.03 10.68 12.50
C LEU A 64 -4.11 9.77 11.26
N GLY A 65 -3.93 10.38 10.09
CA GLY A 65 -4.18 9.72 8.82
C GLY A 65 -3.22 8.57 8.53
N VAL A 66 -3.76 7.38 8.30
CA VAL A 66 -3.04 6.20 7.81
C VAL A 66 -2.77 6.35 6.31
N ALA A 67 -1.54 6.11 5.88
CA ALA A 67 -1.14 6.22 4.47
C ALA A 67 -1.98 5.33 3.54
N ARG A 68 -2.49 5.90 2.44
CA ARG A 68 -3.03 5.13 1.30
C ARG A 68 -2.03 5.12 0.17
N PHE A 69 -1.54 3.94 -0.20
CA PHE A 69 -0.60 3.78 -1.32
C PHE A 69 -1.35 3.67 -2.65
N PHE A 70 -0.79 4.29 -3.68
CA PHE A 70 -1.36 4.26 -5.02
C PHE A 70 -0.25 4.22 -6.07
N ALA A 71 -0.60 3.76 -7.28
CA ALA A 71 0.28 3.81 -8.43
C ALA A 71 -0.37 4.63 -9.55
N ARG A 72 0.38 5.56 -10.13
CA ARG A 72 -0.02 6.44 -11.24
C ARG A 72 1.15 6.60 -12.21
N ALA A 73 0.90 6.41 -13.51
CA ALA A 73 1.91 6.55 -14.56
C ALA A 73 3.22 5.77 -14.28
N GLY A 74 3.10 4.53 -13.78
CA GLY A 74 4.26 3.69 -13.44
C GLY A 74 5.07 4.14 -12.22
N ARG A 75 4.57 5.12 -11.46
CA ARG A 75 5.18 5.60 -10.22
C ARG A 75 4.25 5.31 -9.04
N TRP A 76 4.87 5.08 -7.90
CA TRP A 76 4.20 4.90 -6.63
C TRP A 76 4.14 6.22 -5.86
N GLY A 77 3.07 6.36 -5.08
CA GLY A 77 2.85 7.45 -4.16
C GLY A 77 2.03 7.01 -2.96
N SER A 78 1.91 7.92 -2.01
CA SER A 78 1.13 7.77 -0.80
C SER A 78 0.33 9.04 -0.55
N ARG A 79 -0.86 8.90 0.02
CA ARG A 79 -1.68 10.05 0.40
C ARG A 79 -2.34 9.90 1.75
N CYS A 80 -2.51 11.01 2.43
CA CYS A 80 -3.30 11.11 3.65
C CYS A 80 -4.79 11.22 3.28
N PRO A 81 -5.67 10.29 3.70
CA PRO A 81 -7.10 10.38 3.43
C PRO A 81 -7.81 11.47 4.23
N CYS A 82 -7.13 12.11 5.20
CA CYS A 82 -7.74 13.07 6.12
C CYS A 82 -7.49 14.53 5.75
N CYS A 83 -6.37 14.85 5.11
CA CYS A 83 -5.97 16.23 4.78
C CYS A 83 -5.39 16.38 3.37
N ASP A 84 -5.53 15.36 2.53
CA ASP A 84 -5.06 15.35 1.14
C ASP A 84 -3.57 15.64 0.92
N PHE A 85 -2.74 15.47 1.95
CA PHE A 85 -1.30 15.41 1.78
C PHE A 85 -0.92 14.28 0.81
N VAL A 86 -0.04 14.55 -0.16
CA VAL A 86 0.42 13.59 -1.16
C VAL A 86 1.94 13.63 -1.26
N ASP A 87 2.56 12.45 -1.29
CA ASP A 87 3.98 12.24 -1.58
C ASP A 87 4.12 11.14 -2.64
N GLU A 88 4.60 11.49 -3.84
CA GLU A 88 4.61 10.61 -5.01
C GLU A 88 5.87 10.75 -5.89
N GLY A 89 6.01 9.87 -6.89
CA GLY A 89 7.13 9.88 -7.84
C GLY A 89 8.14 8.74 -7.64
N TYR A 90 7.84 7.79 -6.75
CA TYR A 90 8.74 6.69 -6.42
C TYR A 90 8.68 5.59 -7.48
N ALA A 91 9.81 4.94 -7.74
CA ALA A 91 9.85 3.81 -8.66
C ALA A 91 9.21 2.53 -8.07
N THR A 92 9.15 2.41 -6.74
CA THR A 92 8.67 1.22 -6.03
C THR A 92 7.77 1.60 -4.86
N ILE A 93 6.96 0.64 -4.41
CA ILE A 93 6.10 0.79 -3.24
C ILE A 93 6.92 0.98 -1.95
N GLU A 94 8.10 0.34 -1.85
CA GLU A 94 9.05 0.56 -0.75
C GLU A 94 9.56 2.00 -0.75
N GLY A 95 9.85 2.55 -1.92
CA GLY A 95 10.25 3.94 -2.07
C GLY A 95 9.16 4.90 -1.59
N ALA A 96 7.90 4.65 -1.98
CA ALA A 96 6.77 5.42 -1.50
C ALA A 96 6.57 5.30 0.02
N ARG A 97 6.78 4.11 0.58
CA ARG A 97 6.73 3.89 2.04
C ARG A 97 7.85 4.66 2.75
N ALA A 98 9.08 4.61 2.25
CA ALA A 98 10.16 5.41 2.81
C ALA A 98 9.91 6.92 2.68
N GLY A 99 9.31 7.33 1.56
CA GLY A 99 8.85 8.69 1.29
C GLY A 99 7.90 9.22 2.36
N TRP A 100 6.79 8.49 2.55
CA TRP A 100 5.82 8.79 3.60
C TRP A 100 6.47 8.91 4.97
N ALA A 101 7.27 7.90 5.36
CA ALA A 101 7.90 7.88 6.68
C ALA A 101 8.85 9.07 6.90
N ARG A 102 9.46 9.61 5.84
CA ARG A 102 10.25 10.84 5.90
C ARG A 102 9.36 12.08 6.00
N ALA A 103 8.24 12.12 5.27
CA ALA A 103 7.39 13.29 5.18
C ALA A 103 6.51 13.55 6.41
N VAL A 104 6.18 12.50 7.18
CA VAL A 104 5.27 12.59 8.35
C VAL A 104 5.99 12.61 9.70
N ARG A 105 7.32 12.56 9.70
CA ARG A 105 8.16 12.77 10.89
C ARG A 105 8.52 14.25 11.01
#